data_AF-A0A318NYZ3-F1
#
_entry.id   AF-A0A318NYZ3-F1
#
_cell.length_a   1.000
_cell.length_b   1.000
_cell.length_c   1.000
_cell.angle_alpha   90.00
_cell.angle_beta   90.00
_cell.angle_gamma   90.00
#
_symmetry.space_group_name_H-M   'P 1'
#
loop_
_entity.id
_entity.type
_entity.pdbx_description
1 polymer ?
#
loop_
_entity_poly.entity_id
_entity_poly.type
_entity_poly.pdbx_seq_one_letter_code
_entity_poly.pdbx_strand_id
1 'polypeptide(L)'
;MNGISVGKIISRGNNNLDLIRLVAAVSVIIYHSFPLNPHWGLSDPIKYLFGYMTTGGLAVKVFFFISGLLVTNSLLSRKSIMNFIVSRFFRIFPGLSFVLIVTAFFIGPIFTALSTSEYFSSEVTFSYVLRNLLLDTQYFLPGLFDGSKYGVNGSLWTIHYEVLAYAALLGFYLIGIGKIRWVSSLVCFLIIIEPITPLKGVLFASSDNNAIYLLAPSFALGALLAINKDLYKSNITVPALIFTLQFFSKNEAISSLFMCSSVCLFLLHISSLDVVRRIKIDHDISYGVYLWGFPVQQIISQNFNFGFLTNVTLSIVLTMVIAFISWIFIEKPAMNFVKKISAQGSTQSPIKSIHK
;
A
#
# COMPACT_ATOMS: atom_id res chain seq x y z
N MET A 1 -17.56 -26.26 -5.78
CA MET A 1 -16.38 -25.64 -5.14
C MET A 1 -16.82 -24.87 -3.90
N ASN A 2 -16.47 -25.37 -2.70
CA ASN A 2 -16.95 -24.89 -1.40
C ASN A 2 -16.20 -23.63 -0.91
N GLY A 3 -16.13 -22.60 -1.76
CA GLY A 3 -15.48 -21.32 -1.42
C GLY A 3 -16.37 -20.40 -0.59
N ILE A 4 -15.76 -19.62 0.31
CA ILE A 4 -16.43 -18.54 1.04
C ILE A 4 -16.63 -17.36 0.08
N SER A 5 -17.81 -16.74 0.06
CA SER A 5 -18.03 -15.52 -0.75
C SER A 5 -17.18 -14.37 -0.25
N VAL A 6 -16.74 -13.49 -1.16
CA VAL A 6 -15.97 -12.29 -0.77
C VAL A 6 -16.72 -11.45 0.25
N GLY A 7 -18.05 -11.36 0.12
CA GLY A 7 -18.90 -10.64 1.07
C GLY A 7 -18.77 -11.16 2.51
N LYS A 8 -18.64 -12.49 2.69
CA LYS A 8 -18.34 -13.08 3.99
C LYS A 8 -16.90 -12.82 4.41
N ILE A 9 -15.93 -12.95 3.50
CA ILE A 9 -14.51 -12.71 3.82
C ILE A 9 -14.30 -11.30 4.36
N ILE A 10 -14.79 -10.26 3.68
CA ILE A 10 -14.57 -8.86 4.07
C ILE A 10 -15.36 -8.41 5.31
N SER A 11 -16.26 -9.26 5.82
CA SER A 11 -16.94 -8.99 7.08
C SER A 11 -15.99 -9.15 8.27
N ARG A 12 -16.24 -8.42 9.35
CA ARG A 12 -15.35 -8.40 10.52
C ARG A 12 -15.19 -9.80 11.11
N GLY A 13 -13.95 -10.22 11.37
CA GLY A 13 -13.61 -11.50 12.00
C GLY A 13 -13.58 -12.72 11.06
N ASN A 14 -13.84 -12.53 9.77
CA ASN A 14 -13.87 -13.62 8.77
C ASN A 14 -12.65 -13.64 7.83
N ASN A 15 -11.64 -12.83 8.12
CA ASN A 15 -10.37 -12.80 7.40
C ASN A 15 -9.23 -12.34 8.32
N ASN A 16 -7.99 -12.52 7.84
CA ASN A 16 -6.80 -11.89 8.40
C ASN A 16 -6.02 -11.12 7.33
N LEU A 17 -6.68 -10.16 6.66
CA LEU A 17 -6.04 -9.32 5.65
C LEU A 17 -4.94 -8.43 6.25
N ASP A 18 -4.97 -8.16 7.55
CA ASP A 18 -3.93 -7.39 8.23
C ASP A 18 -2.62 -8.18 8.35
N LEU A 19 -2.68 -9.51 8.54
CA LEU A 19 -1.51 -10.38 8.43
C LEU A 19 -0.95 -10.37 7.01
N ILE A 20 -1.80 -10.45 5.99
CA ILE A 20 -1.34 -10.40 4.59
C ILE A 20 -0.62 -9.08 4.30
N ARG A 21 -1.14 -7.96 4.80
CA ARG A 21 -0.48 -6.64 4.71
C ARG A 21 0.86 -6.62 5.44
N LEU A 22 0.94 -7.20 6.64
CA LEU A 22 2.19 -7.25 7.40
C LEU A 22 3.25 -8.09 6.67
N VAL A 23 2.87 -9.26 6.15
CA VAL A 23 3.75 -10.10 5.32
C VAL A 23 4.21 -9.33 4.09
N ALA A 24 3.30 -8.62 3.40
CA ALA A 24 3.65 -7.77 2.28
C ALA A 24 4.64 -6.65 2.67
N ALA A 25 4.45 -5.99 3.82
CA ALA A 25 5.37 -4.96 4.31
C ALA A 25 6.78 -5.54 4.55
N VAL A 26 6.86 -6.73 5.17
CA VAL A 26 8.13 -7.43 5.39
C VAL A 26 8.76 -7.88 4.06
N SER A 27 7.96 -8.36 3.11
CA SER A 27 8.44 -8.69 1.75
C SER A 27 9.04 -7.49 1.03
N VAL A 28 8.53 -6.27 1.25
CA VAL A 28 9.11 -5.03 0.73
C VAL A 28 10.48 -4.75 1.34
N ILE A 29 10.65 -4.97 2.65
CA ILE A 29 11.95 -4.86 3.33
C ILE A 29 12.95 -5.86 2.73
N ILE A 30 12.56 -7.14 2.61
CA ILE A 30 13.41 -8.17 2.01
C ILE A 30 13.82 -7.75 0.59
N TYR A 31 12.88 -7.28 -0.23
CA TYR A 31 13.18 -6.81 -1.58
C TYR A 31 14.19 -5.66 -1.60
N HIS A 32 14.01 -4.62 -0.77
CA HIS A 32 14.91 -3.47 -0.77
C HIS A 32 16.34 -3.81 -0.33
N SER A 33 16.54 -4.89 0.43
CA SER A 33 17.89 -5.29 0.84
C SER A 33 18.81 -5.58 -0.36
N PHE A 34 18.28 -6.11 -1.47
CA PHE A 34 19.04 -6.42 -2.67
C PHE A 34 19.57 -5.17 -3.41
N PRO A 35 18.72 -4.20 -3.87
CA PRO A 35 19.20 -3.00 -4.54
C PRO A 35 19.97 -2.04 -3.63
N LEU A 36 19.75 -2.09 -2.31
CA LEU A 36 20.52 -1.29 -1.34
C LEU A 36 21.92 -1.85 -1.09
N ASN A 37 22.13 -3.16 -1.30
CA ASN A 37 23.40 -3.83 -1.06
C ASN A 37 23.83 -4.65 -2.29
N PRO A 38 24.11 -3.98 -3.44
CA PRO A 38 24.46 -4.67 -4.69
C PRO A 38 25.77 -5.47 -4.57
N HIS A 39 26.63 -5.12 -3.61
CA HIS A 39 27.90 -5.80 -3.35
C HIS A 39 27.74 -7.27 -2.89
N TRP A 40 26.56 -7.70 -2.44
CA TRP A 40 26.31 -9.11 -2.13
C TRP A 40 26.25 -10.00 -3.37
N GLY A 41 26.08 -9.44 -4.57
CA GLY A 41 25.90 -10.22 -5.80
C GLY A 41 24.62 -11.08 -5.81
N LEU A 42 23.68 -10.81 -4.91
CA LEU A 42 22.41 -11.53 -4.79
C LEU A 42 21.32 -10.81 -5.59
N SER A 43 20.37 -11.58 -6.10
CA SER A 43 19.19 -11.08 -6.81
C SER A 43 17.91 -11.40 -6.06
N ASP A 44 16.91 -10.53 -6.20
CA ASP A 44 15.56 -10.78 -5.72
C ASP A 44 15.01 -12.11 -6.29
N PRO A 45 14.52 -13.07 -5.48
CA PRO A 45 14.13 -14.39 -5.95
C PRO A 45 13.05 -14.38 -7.04
N ILE A 46 12.04 -13.51 -6.89
CA ILE A 46 10.97 -13.38 -7.87
C ILE A 46 11.50 -12.78 -9.18
N LYS A 47 12.37 -11.77 -9.10
CA LYS A 47 13.06 -11.24 -10.28
C LYS A 47 13.93 -12.28 -10.97
N TYR A 48 14.65 -13.09 -10.21
CA TYR A 48 15.50 -14.16 -10.73
C TYR A 48 14.68 -15.24 -11.45
N LEU A 49 13.55 -15.66 -10.86
CA LEU A 49 12.71 -16.73 -11.41
C LEU A 49 11.87 -16.28 -12.62
N PHE A 50 11.32 -15.07 -12.59
CA PHE A 50 10.33 -14.62 -13.58
C PHE A 50 10.84 -13.52 -14.52
N GLY A 51 11.88 -12.77 -14.15
CA GLY A 51 12.46 -11.71 -14.99
C GLY A 51 11.63 -10.41 -15.07
N TYR A 52 10.30 -10.45 -15.03
CA TYR A 52 9.44 -9.27 -15.23
C TYR A 52 8.78 -8.71 -13.95
N MET A 53 8.89 -9.41 -12.83
CA MET A 53 8.30 -9.02 -11.54
C MET A 53 9.36 -9.02 -10.44
N THR A 54 9.18 -8.24 -9.38
CA THR A 54 10.01 -8.29 -8.17
C THR A 54 9.15 -8.60 -6.95
N THR A 55 9.76 -9.14 -5.88
CA THR A 55 9.05 -9.41 -4.62
C THR A 55 8.40 -8.14 -4.06
N GLY A 56 9.13 -7.02 -4.03
CA GLY A 56 8.60 -5.75 -3.54
C GLY A 56 7.52 -5.18 -4.44
N GLY A 57 7.70 -5.26 -5.76
CA GLY A 57 6.70 -4.83 -6.74
C GLY A 57 5.39 -5.62 -6.62
N LEU A 58 5.46 -6.92 -6.32
CA LEU A 58 4.30 -7.77 -6.07
C LEU A 58 3.63 -7.43 -4.74
N ALA A 59 4.41 -7.21 -3.67
CA ALA A 59 3.90 -6.83 -2.37
C ALA A 59 3.13 -5.49 -2.39
N VAL A 60 3.63 -4.48 -3.09
CA VAL A 60 2.92 -3.19 -3.27
C VAL A 60 1.60 -3.38 -4.01
N LYS A 61 1.56 -4.25 -5.04
CA LYS A 61 0.31 -4.57 -5.74
C LYS A 61 -0.71 -5.25 -4.83
N VAL A 62 -0.26 -6.11 -3.92
CA VAL A 62 -1.12 -6.70 -2.88
C VAL A 62 -1.69 -5.63 -1.96
N PHE A 63 -0.92 -4.63 -1.53
CA PHE A 63 -1.44 -3.49 -0.77
C PHE A 63 -2.56 -2.77 -1.53
N PHE A 64 -2.33 -2.43 -2.80
CA PHE A 64 -3.32 -1.76 -3.64
C PHE A 64 -4.58 -2.61 -3.84
N PHE A 65 -4.45 -3.92 -4.05
CA PHE A 65 -5.58 -4.84 -4.14
C PHE A 65 -6.42 -4.88 -2.85
N ILE A 66 -5.78 -5.06 -1.68
CA ILE A 66 -6.50 -5.11 -0.41
C ILE A 66 -7.14 -3.74 -0.11
N SER A 67 -6.45 -2.64 -0.41
CA SER A 67 -7.01 -1.28 -0.30
C SER A 67 -8.22 -1.10 -1.22
N GLY A 68 -8.13 -1.50 -2.50
CA GLY A 68 -9.25 -1.48 -3.43
C GLY A 68 -10.46 -2.25 -2.92
N LEU A 69 -10.23 -3.43 -2.33
CA LEU A 69 -11.28 -4.25 -1.73
C LEU A 69 -11.95 -3.58 -0.52
N LEU A 70 -11.16 -3.17 0.49
CA LEU A 70 -11.71 -2.65 1.75
C LEU A 70 -12.22 -1.22 1.64
N VAL A 71 -11.54 -0.37 0.86
CA VAL A 71 -11.92 1.03 0.70
C VAL A 71 -13.19 1.15 -0.14
N THR A 72 -13.31 0.37 -1.22
CA THR A 72 -14.55 0.29 -2.00
C THR A 72 -15.71 -0.23 -1.16
N ASN A 73 -15.52 -1.33 -0.42
CA ASN A 73 -16.58 -1.83 0.47
C ASN A 73 -16.93 -0.80 1.57
N SER A 74 -15.95 -0.05 2.09
CA SER A 74 -16.23 1.01 3.06
C SER A 74 -16.97 2.20 2.45
N LEU A 75 -16.73 2.56 1.19
CA LEU A 75 -17.43 3.65 0.52
C LEU A 75 -18.88 3.25 0.21
N LEU A 76 -19.08 2.04 -0.32
CA LEU A 76 -20.40 1.51 -0.64
C LEU A 76 -21.28 1.24 0.59
N SER A 77 -20.67 0.99 1.75
CA SER A 77 -21.40 0.73 3.01
C SER A 77 -21.62 1.97 3.89
N ARG A 78 -20.89 3.07 3.66
CA ARG A 78 -21.01 4.29 4.48
C ARG A 78 -22.03 5.26 3.88
N LYS A 79 -22.75 5.95 4.76
CA LYS A 79 -23.74 6.98 4.40
C LYS A 79 -23.16 8.39 4.20
N SER A 80 -21.90 8.63 4.60
CA SER A 80 -21.29 9.98 4.58
C SER A 80 -19.93 9.98 3.88
N ILE A 81 -19.82 10.82 2.83
CA ILE A 81 -18.60 11.08 2.06
C ILE A 81 -17.55 11.77 2.94
N MET A 82 -17.95 12.73 3.79
CA MET A 82 -17.02 13.41 4.69
C MET A 82 -16.33 12.43 5.63
N ASN A 83 -17.11 11.49 6.20
CA ASN A 83 -16.55 10.46 7.07
C ASN A 83 -15.59 9.53 6.32
N PHE A 84 -15.81 9.29 5.02
CA PHE A 84 -14.86 8.56 4.18
C PHE A 84 -13.54 9.33 4.04
N ILE A 85 -13.59 10.60 3.63
CA ILE A 85 -12.41 11.45 3.42
C ILE A 85 -11.59 11.53 4.72
N VAL A 86 -12.22 11.88 5.84
CA VAL A 86 -11.56 11.97 7.15
C VAL A 86 -10.94 10.63 7.56
N SER A 87 -11.64 9.52 7.34
CA SER A 87 -11.11 8.18 7.66
C SER A 87 -9.94 7.75 6.78
N ARG A 88 -9.74 8.35 5.61
CA ARG A 88 -8.58 8.10 4.73
C ARG A 88 -7.44 9.05 5.04
N PHE A 89 -7.74 10.32 5.29
CA PHE A 89 -6.74 11.30 5.70
C PHE A 89 -6.01 10.86 6.97
N PHE A 90 -6.74 10.56 8.05
CA PHE A 90 -6.14 10.12 9.32
C PHE A 90 -5.56 8.70 9.29
N ARG A 91 -5.78 7.95 8.20
CA ARG A 91 -5.12 6.67 7.99
C ARG A 91 -3.72 6.83 7.41
N ILE A 92 -3.49 7.84 6.59
CA ILE A 92 -2.22 8.05 5.87
C ILE A 92 -1.38 9.13 6.56
N PHE A 93 -1.92 10.33 6.68
CA PHE A 93 -1.14 11.52 6.99
C PHE A 93 -0.45 11.54 8.36
N PRO A 94 -1.04 11.03 9.46
CA PRO A 94 -0.37 11.04 10.75
C PRO A 94 0.95 10.25 10.74
N GLY A 95 0.91 9.00 10.26
CA GLY A 95 2.11 8.16 10.15
C GLY A 95 3.13 8.71 9.15
N LEU A 96 2.65 9.20 7.99
CA LEU A 96 3.50 9.86 7.00
C LEU A 96 4.20 11.09 7.56
N SER A 97 3.47 11.98 8.23
CA SER A 97 4.04 13.20 8.83
C SER A 97 5.10 12.85 9.86
N PHE A 98 4.83 11.85 10.69
CA PHE A 98 5.76 11.41 11.72
C PHE A 98 7.06 10.87 11.13
N VAL A 99 7.00 9.97 10.15
CA VAL A 99 8.23 9.46 9.52
C VAL A 99 9.01 10.58 8.82
N LEU A 100 8.35 11.50 8.13
CA LEU A 100 9.01 12.62 7.43
C LEU A 100 9.70 13.59 8.39
N ILE A 101 9.02 13.93 9.49
CA ILE A 101 9.57 14.82 10.52
C ILE A 101 10.78 14.15 11.18
N VAL A 102 10.68 12.87 11.54
CA VAL A 102 11.79 12.16 12.16
C VAL A 102 12.95 11.98 11.19
N THR A 103 12.70 11.67 9.91
CA THR A 103 13.76 11.54 8.92
C THR A 103 14.47 12.87 8.67
N ALA A 104 13.74 13.98 8.51
CA ALA A 104 14.33 15.28 8.24
C ALA A 104 14.98 15.95 9.45
N PHE A 105 14.36 15.89 10.63
CA PHE A 105 14.81 16.68 11.79
C PHE A 105 15.61 15.89 12.82
N PHE A 106 15.65 14.56 12.74
CA PHE A 106 16.41 13.72 13.66
C PHE A 106 17.43 12.85 12.93
N ILE A 107 17.00 11.99 12.00
CA ILE A 107 17.92 11.10 11.26
C ILE A 107 18.86 11.93 10.39
N GLY A 108 18.34 12.94 9.68
CA GLY A 108 19.11 13.81 8.81
C GLY A 108 20.33 14.44 9.50
N PRO A 109 20.15 15.23 10.57
CA PRO A 109 21.26 15.85 11.30
C PRO A 109 22.25 14.86 11.93
N ILE A 110 21.82 13.64 12.27
CA ILE A 110 22.69 12.62 12.88
C ILE A 110 23.62 11.98 11.83
N PHE A 111 23.15 11.79 10.61
CA PHE A 111 23.85 11.00 9.58
C PHE A 111 24.29 11.82 8.35
N THR A 112 24.01 13.13 8.30
CA THR A 112 24.48 14.01 7.22
C THR A 112 25.98 14.25 7.32
N ALA A 113 26.63 14.44 6.16
CA ALA A 113 28.02 14.89 6.08
C ALA A 113 28.19 16.41 6.31
N LEU A 114 27.08 17.16 6.35
CA LEU A 114 27.10 18.61 6.56
C LEU A 114 27.17 18.98 8.04
N SER A 115 27.62 20.19 8.35
CA SER A 115 27.44 20.73 9.70
C SER A 115 25.96 20.96 9.99
N THR A 116 25.57 20.90 11.28
CA THR A 116 24.17 21.13 11.69
C THR A 116 23.63 22.48 11.20
N SER A 117 24.47 23.52 11.19
CA SER A 117 24.09 24.85 10.69
C SER A 117 23.81 24.83 9.19
N GLU A 118 24.68 24.22 8.38
CA GLU A 118 24.48 24.11 6.93
C GLU A 118 23.26 23.26 6.58
N TYR A 119 23.06 22.16 7.30
CA TYR A 119 21.92 21.26 7.09
C TYR A 119 20.57 21.97 7.29
N PHE A 120 20.43 22.73 8.38
CA PHE A 120 19.20 23.48 8.67
C PHE A 120 19.08 24.79 7.90
N SER A 121 20.17 25.31 7.33
CA SER A 121 20.11 26.45 6.41
C SER A 121 19.65 26.04 5.01
N SER A 122 19.66 24.75 4.69
CA SER A 122 19.23 24.24 3.39
C SER A 122 17.71 24.19 3.27
N GLU A 123 17.18 24.81 2.21
CA GLU A 123 15.76 24.73 1.84
C GLU A 123 15.29 23.29 1.56
N VAL A 124 16.23 22.40 1.19
CA VAL A 124 15.93 20.99 0.89
C VAL A 124 15.38 20.27 2.13
N THR A 125 15.86 20.59 3.33
CA THR A 125 15.43 19.95 4.58
C THR A 125 13.95 20.17 4.86
N PHE A 126 13.47 21.42 4.73
CA PHE A 126 12.07 21.76 4.96
C PHE A 126 11.19 21.37 3.77
N SER A 127 11.67 21.59 2.54
CA SER A 127 10.93 21.22 1.35
C SER A 127 10.74 19.71 1.23
N TYR A 128 11.66 18.89 1.72
CA TYR A 128 11.48 17.43 1.81
C TYR A 128 10.20 17.07 2.59
N VAL A 129 9.97 17.69 3.75
CA VAL A 129 8.78 17.42 4.56
C VAL A 129 7.53 17.97 3.88
N LEU A 130 7.56 19.25 3.49
CA LEU A 130 6.39 19.93 2.92
C LEU A 130 5.94 19.30 1.60
N ARG A 131 6.86 19.06 0.66
CA ARG A 131 6.54 18.49 -0.65
C ARG A 131 6.03 17.05 -0.53
N ASN A 132 6.64 16.22 0.32
CA ASN A 132 6.11 14.87 0.55
C ASN A 132 4.72 14.88 1.21
N LEU A 133 4.43 15.82 2.11
CA LEU A 133 3.06 16.01 2.64
C LEU A 133 2.09 16.49 1.56
N LEU A 134 2.53 17.27 0.59
CA LEU A 134 1.77 17.63 -0.60
C LEU A 134 1.73 16.51 -1.66
N LEU A 135 2.25 15.32 -1.34
CA LEU A 135 2.33 14.15 -2.22
C LEU A 135 3.20 14.35 -3.46
N ASP A 136 4.10 15.33 -3.41
CA ASP A 136 5.17 15.55 -4.38
C ASP A 136 6.45 14.88 -3.85
N THR A 137 6.68 13.65 -4.28
CA THR A 137 7.61 12.72 -3.63
C THR A 137 9.06 13.21 -3.71
N GLN A 138 9.68 13.48 -2.55
CA GLN A 138 11.10 13.82 -2.43
C GLN A 138 11.84 12.69 -1.71
N TYR A 139 12.98 12.27 -2.26
CA TYR A 139 13.76 11.16 -1.72
C TYR A 139 15.00 11.60 -0.94
N PHE A 140 15.53 12.79 -1.23
CA PHE A 140 16.85 13.21 -0.79
C PHE A 140 16.79 14.28 0.29
N LEU A 141 17.75 14.22 1.21
CA LEU A 141 18.03 15.23 2.22
C LEU A 141 19.48 15.71 2.02
N PRO A 142 19.81 16.95 2.39
CA PRO A 142 21.11 17.53 2.06
C PRO A 142 22.25 16.79 2.79
N GLY A 143 23.23 16.32 2.02
CA GLY A 143 24.41 15.60 2.50
C GLY A 143 24.14 14.26 3.18
N LEU A 144 22.92 13.70 3.04
CA LEU A 144 22.53 12.46 3.71
C LEU A 144 22.58 11.27 2.74
N PHE A 145 23.44 10.30 3.05
CA PHE A 145 23.68 9.10 2.25
C PHE A 145 24.06 9.41 0.79
N ASP A 146 25.00 10.35 0.62
CA ASP A 146 25.53 10.75 -0.68
C ASP A 146 26.04 9.51 -1.46
N GLY A 147 25.53 9.31 -2.67
CA GLY A 147 25.78 8.13 -3.50
C GLY A 147 24.65 7.09 -3.50
N SER A 148 23.69 7.18 -2.58
CA SER A 148 22.45 6.38 -2.65
C SER A 148 21.59 6.83 -3.83
N LYS A 149 21.22 5.92 -4.73
CA LYS A 149 20.28 6.21 -5.84
C LYS A 149 18.83 6.43 -5.39
N TYR A 150 18.53 6.06 -4.16
CA TYR A 150 17.16 5.98 -3.64
C TYR A 150 16.89 6.98 -2.49
N GLY A 151 17.89 7.79 -2.14
CA GLY A 151 17.82 8.73 -1.03
C GLY A 151 17.54 8.06 0.32
N VAL A 152 16.93 8.81 1.24
CA VAL A 152 16.62 8.38 2.61
C VAL A 152 15.41 7.46 2.67
N ASN A 153 14.42 7.66 1.80
CA ASN A 153 13.19 6.89 1.80
C ASN A 153 12.64 6.68 0.38
N GLY A 154 13.15 5.65 -0.29
CA GLY A 154 12.76 5.26 -1.64
C GLY A 154 11.37 4.63 -1.74
N SER A 155 10.66 4.36 -0.65
CA SER A 155 9.32 3.73 -0.69
C SER A 155 8.16 4.73 -0.72
N LEU A 156 8.41 6.03 -0.49
CA LEU A 156 7.36 7.05 -0.36
C LEU A 156 6.49 7.24 -1.62
N TRP A 157 7.00 6.91 -2.80
CA TRP A 157 6.34 7.15 -4.09
C TRP A 157 4.95 6.49 -4.20
N THR A 158 4.73 5.37 -3.50
CA THR A 158 3.46 4.63 -3.58
C THR A 158 2.31 5.39 -2.94
N ILE A 159 2.60 6.26 -1.96
CA ILE A 159 1.57 6.98 -1.19
C ILE A 159 0.83 7.96 -2.07
N HIS A 160 1.55 8.62 -2.99
CA HIS A 160 0.94 9.48 -4.02
C HIS A 160 -0.14 8.71 -4.80
N TYR A 161 0.21 7.53 -5.32
CA TYR A 161 -0.71 6.69 -6.07
C TYR A 161 -1.85 6.11 -5.21
N GLU A 162 -1.60 5.85 -3.92
CA GLU A 162 -2.64 5.38 -3.00
C GLU A 162 -3.72 6.46 -2.79
N VAL A 163 -3.30 7.72 -2.55
CA VAL A 163 -4.23 8.84 -2.39
C VAL A 163 -4.96 9.13 -3.70
N LEU A 164 -4.27 9.08 -4.85
CA LEU A 164 -4.91 9.22 -6.16
C LEU A 164 -5.97 8.14 -6.40
N ALA A 165 -5.70 6.88 -6.05
CA ALA A 165 -6.69 5.81 -6.18
C ALA A 165 -7.93 6.05 -5.30
N TYR A 166 -7.74 6.57 -4.08
CA TYR A 166 -8.86 6.95 -3.21
C TYR A 166 -9.67 8.12 -3.77
N ALA A 167 -9.00 9.14 -4.32
CA ALA A 167 -9.63 10.29 -4.95
C ALA A 167 -10.41 9.86 -6.22
N ALA A 168 -9.83 9.03 -7.07
CA ALA A 168 -10.48 8.51 -8.28
C ALA A 168 -11.72 7.67 -7.95
N LEU A 169 -11.61 6.76 -6.97
CA LEU A 169 -12.75 5.97 -6.49
C LEU A 169 -13.88 6.87 -5.97
N LEU A 170 -13.55 7.89 -5.19
CA LEU A 170 -14.53 8.87 -4.71
C LEU A 170 -15.15 9.65 -5.86
N GLY A 171 -14.35 10.11 -6.82
CA GLY A 171 -14.81 10.82 -8.02
C GLY A 171 -15.82 10.00 -8.81
N PHE A 172 -15.50 8.74 -9.11
CA PHE A 172 -16.43 7.80 -9.78
C PHE A 172 -17.72 7.58 -8.99
N TYR A 173 -17.65 7.55 -7.67
CA TYR A 173 -18.84 7.45 -6.82
C TYR A 173 -19.72 8.71 -6.90
N LEU A 174 -19.12 9.90 -6.86
CA LEU A 174 -19.84 11.18 -6.90
C LEU A 174 -20.56 11.42 -8.22
N ILE A 175 -19.94 11.09 -9.36
CA ILE A 175 -20.56 11.22 -10.69
C ILE A 175 -21.60 10.12 -10.99
N GLY A 176 -21.91 9.25 -10.02
CA GLY A 176 -22.96 8.26 -10.13
C GLY A 176 -22.57 6.94 -10.78
N ILE A 177 -21.35 6.80 -11.32
CA ILE A 177 -20.82 5.53 -11.82
C ILE A 177 -20.85 4.46 -10.72
N GLY A 178 -20.46 4.84 -9.51
CA GLY A 178 -20.46 3.98 -8.31
C GLY A 178 -21.84 3.50 -7.84
N LYS A 179 -22.94 4.05 -8.37
CA LYS A 179 -24.32 3.66 -8.01
C LYS A 179 -24.85 2.51 -8.85
N ILE A 180 -24.31 2.33 -10.07
CA ILE A 180 -24.76 1.30 -11.00
C ILE A 180 -23.71 0.20 -11.06
N ARG A 181 -24.06 -0.97 -10.51
CA ARG A 181 -23.15 -2.11 -10.34
C ARG A 181 -22.44 -2.52 -11.64
N TRP A 182 -23.17 -2.64 -12.74
CA TRP A 182 -22.59 -3.08 -14.01
C TRP A 182 -21.64 -2.03 -14.61
N VAL A 183 -21.98 -0.73 -14.53
CA VAL A 183 -21.11 0.36 -14.99
C VAL A 183 -19.82 0.40 -14.15
N SER A 184 -19.93 0.34 -12.83
CA SER A 184 -18.76 0.26 -11.94
C SER A 184 -17.87 -0.94 -12.26
N SER A 185 -18.48 -2.10 -12.55
CA SER A 185 -17.75 -3.32 -12.91
C SER A 185 -17.06 -3.18 -14.26
N LEU A 186 -17.71 -2.55 -15.25
CA LEU A 186 -17.12 -2.26 -16.55
C LEU A 186 -15.93 -1.31 -16.42
N VAL A 187 -16.04 -0.23 -15.64
CA VAL A 187 -14.91 0.69 -15.39
C VAL A 187 -13.74 -0.03 -14.74
N CYS A 188 -13.98 -0.86 -13.72
CA CYS A 188 -12.91 -1.67 -13.11
C CYS A 188 -12.27 -2.63 -14.13
N PHE A 189 -13.09 -3.27 -14.97
CA PHE A 189 -12.59 -4.16 -16.02
C PHE A 189 -11.71 -3.42 -17.03
N LEU A 190 -12.15 -2.24 -17.49
CA LEU A 190 -11.37 -1.37 -18.38
C LEU A 190 -10.02 -0.97 -17.76
N ILE A 191 -10.00 -0.61 -16.48
CA ILE A 191 -8.74 -0.31 -15.75
C ILE A 191 -7.81 -1.54 -15.71
N ILE A 192 -8.36 -2.73 -15.47
CA ILE A 192 -7.57 -3.96 -15.35
C ILE A 192 -6.91 -4.34 -16.68
N ILE A 193 -7.60 -4.16 -17.80
CA ILE A 193 -7.08 -4.51 -19.13
C ILE A 193 -6.25 -3.40 -19.76
N GLU A 194 -6.38 -2.15 -19.31
CA GLU A 194 -5.69 -0.99 -19.89
C GLU A 194 -4.18 -1.23 -20.17
N PRO A 195 -3.40 -1.86 -19.27
CA PRO A 195 -1.97 -2.06 -19.49
C PRO A 195 -1.60 -2.92 -20.69
N ILE A 196 -2.54 -3.72 -21.19
CA ILE A 196 -2.35 -4.65 -22.31
C ILE A 196 -3.03 -4.13 -23.60
N THR A 197 -3.61 -2.93 -23.55
CA THR A 197 -4.22 -2.26 -24.70
C THR A 197 -3.27 -1.21 -25.31
N PRO A 198 -3.53 -0.75 -26.55
CA PRO A 198 -2.81 0.39 -27.13
C PRO A 198 -2.97 1.71 -26.34
N LEU A 199 -3.92 1.76 -25.40
CA LEU A 199 -4.19 2.92 -24.54
C LEU A 199 -3.34 2.94 -23.27
N LYS A 200 -2.36 2.03 -23.13
CA LYS A 200 -1.47 1.95 -21.97
C LYS A 200 -0.90 3.32 -21.61
N GLY A 201 -1.15 3.76 -20.37
CA GLY A 201 -0.66 5.01 -19.81
C GLY A 201 -1.49 6.25 -20.15
N VAL A 202 -2.52 6.13 -20.99
CA VAL A 202 -3.37 7.25 -21.39
C VAL A 202 -4.45 7.53 -20.34
N LEU A 203 -4.98 6.51 -19.68
CA LEU A 203 -6.17 6.65 -18.85
C LEU A 203 -5.86 6.87 -17.36
N PHE A 204 -4.80 6.25 -16.82
CA PHE A 204 -4.59 6.23 -15.35
C PHE A 204 -3.18 6.56 -14.89
N ALA A 205 -2.14 5.92 -15.44
CA ALA A 205 -0.76 6.19 -15.04
C ALA A 205 0.19 6.02 -16.22
N SER A 206 0.66 7.15 -16.77
CA SER A 206 1.71 7.15 -17.80
C SER A 206 3.06 6.83 -17.15
N SER A 207 3.46 5.56 -17.20
CA SER A 207 4.78 5.13 -16.74
C SER A 207 5.20 3.83 -17.43
N ASP A 208 6.44 3.79 -17.91
CA ASP A 208 7.03 2.57 -18.47
C ASP A 208 7.44 1.55 -17.40
N ASN A 209 7.45 1.94 -16.13
CA ASN A 209 7.76 1.06 -15.01
C ASN A 209 6.57 0.14 -14.64
N ASN A 210 6.74 -1.18 -14.80
CA ASN A 210 5.80 -2.24 -14.37
C ASN A 210 5.37 -2.13 -12.90
N ALA A 211 6.18 -1.53 -12.04
CA ALA A 211 5.81 -1.28 -10.65
C ALA A 211 4.67 -0.28 -10.51
N ILE A 212 4.57 0.71 -11.41
CA ILE A 212 3.63 1.84 -11.33
C ILE A 212 2.33 1.52 -12.08
N TYR A 213 2.39 1.10 -13.34
CA TYR A 213 1.16 0.98 -14.14
C TYR A 213 0.22 -0.15 -13.69
N LEU A 214 0.72 -1.14 -12.95
CA LEU A 214 -0.10 -2.23 -12.42
C LEU A 214 -0.81 -1.90 -11.09
N LEU A 215 -0.51 -0.76 -10.46
CA LEU A 215 -1.15 -0.36 -9.19
C LEU A 215 -2.65 -0.13 -9.35
N ALA A 216 -3.05 0.61 -10.38
CA ALA A 216 -4.46 0.88 -10.68
C ALA A 216 -5.23 -0.42 -11.03
N PRO A 217 -4.74 -1.31 -11.91
CA PRO A 217 -5.30 -2.65 -12.12
C PRO A 217 -5.46 -3.47 -10.84
N SER A 218 -4.45 -3.50 -9.96
CA SER A 218 -4.54 -4.24 -8.69
C SER A 218 -5.64 -3.67 -7.79
N PHE A 219 -5.71 -2.35 -7.66
CA PHE A 219 -6.77 -1.67 -6.92
C PHE A 219 -8.15 -1.93 -7.52
N ALA A 220 -8.27 -1.83 -8.83
CA ALA A 220 -9.52 -2.08 -9.57
C ALA A 220 -9.98 -3.53 -9.44
N LEU A 221 -9.07 -4.50 -9.39
CA LEU A 221 -9.41 -5.90 -9.11
C LEU A 221 -10.03 -6.05 -7.71
N GLY A 222 -9.44 -5.39 -6.70
CA GLY A 222 -10.02 -5.35 -5.35
C GLY A 222 -11.40 -4.70 -5.33
N ALA A 223 -11.54 -3.54 -5.99
CA ALA A 223 -12.80 -2.82 -6.11
C ALA A 223 -13.88 -3.65 -6.84
N LEU A 224 -13.52 -4.33 -7.93
CA LEU A 224 -14.41 -5.20 -8.70
C LEU A 224 -14.96 -6.33 -7.82
N LEU A 225 -14.11 -6.95 -6.99
CA LEU A 225 -14.54 -7.97 -6.04
C LEU A 225 -15.41 -7.39 -4.92
N ALA A 226 -15.15 -6.16 -4.44
CA ALA A 226 -16.00 -5.51 -3.45
C ALA A 226 -17.39 -5.19 -4.00
N ILE A 227 -17.47 -4.68 -5.23
CA ILE A 227 -18.71 -4.41 -5.94
C ILE A 227 -19.46 -5.72 -6.17
N ASN A 228 -18.75 -6.79 -6.56
CA ASN A 228 -19.32 -8.09 -6.90
C ASN A 228 -19.19 -9.15 -5.80
N LYS A 229 -19.18 -8.72 -4.54
CA LYS A 229 -18.77 -9.55 -3.40
C LYS A 229 -19.59 -10.82 -3.15
N ASP A 230 -20.81 -10.88 -3.65
CA ASP A 230 -21.70 -12.04 -3.52
C ASP A 230 -21.61 -13.02 -4.69
N LEU A 231 -21.00 -12.62 -5.81
CA LEU A 231 -20.85 -13.47 -7.01
C LEU A 231 -19.59 -14.34 -6.96
N TYR A 232 -18.46 -13.77 -6.51
CA TYR A 232 -17.20 -14.50 -6.45
C TYR A 232 -17.07 -15.27 -5.12
N LYS A 233 -16.86 -16.59 -5.23
CA LYS A 233 -16.49 -17.46 -4.11
C LYS A 233 -15.01 -17.76 -4.19
N SER A 234 -14.28 -17.38 -3.14
CA SER A 234 -12.83 -17.55 -3.07
C SER A 234 -12.44 -19.02 -3.14
N ASN A 235 -11.43 -19.33 -3.95
CA ASN A 235 -10.95 -20.68 -4.19
C ASN A 235 -9.49 -20.67 -4.66
N ILE A 236 -8.88 -21.85 -4.73
CA ILE A 236 -7.49 -22.02 -5.21
C ILE A 236 -7.40 -22.22 -6.74
N THR A 237 -8.47 -22.70 -7.40
CA THR A 237 -8.42 -23.08 -8.81
C THR A 237 -8.31 -21.88 -9.75
N VAL A 238 -9.08 -20.82 -9.53
CA VAL A 238 -9.02 -19.59 -10.34
C VAL A 238 -7.64 -18.94 -10.29
N PRO A 239 -7.04 -18.65 -9.10
CA PRO A 239 -5.69 -18.10 -9.06
C PRO A 239 -4.66 -19.07 -9.66
N ALA A 240 -4.78 -20.38 -9.46
CA ALA A 240 -3.88 -21.36 -10.08
C ALA A 240 -3.97 -21.34 -11.61
N LEU A 241 -5.18 -21.28 -12.18
CA LEU A 241 -5.37 -21.18 -13.63
C LEU A 241 -4.74 -19.89 -14.18
N ILE A 242 -5.01 -18.74 -13.55
CA ILE A 242 -4.42 -17.45 -13.96
C ILE A 242 -2.89 -17.48 -13.84
N PHE A 243 -2.35 -18.13 -12.81
CA PHE A 243 -0.91 -18.32 -12.66
C PHE A 243 -0.35 -19.11 -13.84
N THR A 244 -1.00 -20.19 -14.26
CA THR A 244 -0.54 -20.99 -15.40
C THR A 244 -0.62 -20.20 -16.72
N LEU A 245 -1.63 -19.35 -16.89
CA LEU A 245 -1.79 -18.52 -18.09
C LEU A 245 -0.59 -17.59 -18.35
N GLN A 246 0.15 -17.18 -17.32
CA GLN A 246 1.31 -16.30 -17.47
C GLN A 246 2.43 -16.90 -18.34
N PHE A 247 2.55 -18.24 -18.36
CA PHE A 247 3.59 -18.96 -19.09
C PHE A 247 3.30 -19.10 -20.59
N PHE A 248 2.05 -18.86 -21.00
CA PHE A 248 1.65 -18.89 -22.42
C PHE A 248 1.78 -17.53 -23.11
N SER A 249 2.03 -16.46 -22.35
CA SER A 249 2.24 -15.12 -22.89
C SER A 249 3.73 -14.83 -23.05
N LYS A 250 4.11 -14.27 -24.21
CA LYS A 250 5.44 -13.69 -24.44
C LYS A 250 5.52 -12.20 -24.04
N ASN A 251 4.37 -11.57 -23.77
CA ASN A 251 4.31 -10.17 -23.38
C ASN A 251 4.42 -10.04 -21.85
N GLU A 252 5.48 -9.38 -21.39
CA GLU A 252 5.77 -9.20 -19.96
C GLU A 252 4.65 -8.47 -19.21
N ALA A 253 3.91 -7.55 -19.84
CA ALA A 253 2.81 -6.85 -19.19
C ALA A 253 1.64 -7.79 -18.90
N ILE A 254 1.32 -8.68 -19.85
CA ILE A 254 0.29 -9.71 -19.67
C ILE A 254 0.73 -10.70 -18.58
N SER A 255 1.97 -11.20 -18.64
CA SER A 255 2.48 -12.14 -17.64
C SER A 255 2.51 -11.50 -16.24
N SER A 256 2.92 -10.23 -16.13
CA SER A 256 2.90 -9.47 -14.87
C SER A 256 1.48 -9.26 -14.32
N LEU A 257 0.50 -8.97 -15.18
CA LEU A 257 -0.90 -8.80 -14.81
C LEU A 257 -1.50 -10.13 -14.30
N PHE A 258 -1.24 -11.24 -14.99
CA PHE A 258 -1.68 -12.56 -14.56
C PHE A 258 -1.03 -12.99 -13.26
N MET A 259 0.30 -12.84 -13.12
CA MET A 259 1.00 -13.14 -11.87
C MET A 259 0.41 -12.34 -10.70
N CYS A 260 0.25 -11.03 -10.88
CA CYS A 260 -0.31 -10.14 -9.86
C CYS A 260 -1.74 -10.53 -9.48
N SER A 261 -2.61 -10.73 -10.47
CA SER A 261 -4.02 -11.07 -10.25
C SER A 261 -4.15 -12.42 -9.54
N SER A 262 -3.34 -13.40 -9.94
CA SER A 262 -3.26 -14.71 -9.30
C SER A 262 -2.87 -14.59 -7.83
N VAL A 263 -1.77 -13.89 -7.53
CA VAL A 263 -1.27 -13.74 -6.15
C VAL A 263 -2.29 -13.01 -5.28
N CYS A 264 -2.93 -11.95 -5.79
CA CYS A 264 -3.96 -11.22 -5.04
C CYS A 264 -5.15 -12.13 -4.68
N LEU A 265 -5.66 -12.89 -5.64
CA LEU A 265 -6.78 -13.81 -5.43
C LEU A 265 -6.40 -14.98 -4.52
N PHE A 266 -5.18 -15.50 -4.66
CA PHE A 266 -4.64 -16.54 -3.79
C PHE A 266 -4.52 -16.05 -2.35
N LEU A 267 -3.94 -14.86 -2.12
CA LEU A 267 -3.80 -14.30 -0.77
C LEU A 267 -5.15 -13.94 -0.15
N LEU A 268 -6.14 -13.53 -0.96
CA LEU A 268 -7.51 -13.38 -0.49
C LEU A 268 -8.07 -14.72 0.02
N HIS A 269 -7.82 -15.81 -0.70
CA HIS A 269 -8.21 -17.16 -0.26
C HIS A 269 -7.51 -17.57 1.04
N ILE A 270 -6.18 -17.43 1.09
CA ILE A 270 -5.38 -17.73 2.28
C ILE A 270 -5.86 -16.93 3.50
N SER A 271 -6.19 -15.65 3.32
CA SER A 271 -6.68 -14.78 4.40
C SER A 271 -7.98 -15.28 5.06
N SER A 272 -8.75 -16.12 4.34
CA SER A 272 -10.04 -16.66 4.79
C SER A 272 -9.94 -18.05 5.44
N LEU A 273 -8.76 -18.70 5.38
CA LEU A 273 -8.56 -20.02 5.97
C LEU A 273 -8.59 -19.95 7.50
N ASP A 274 -9.19 -20.94 8.15
CA ASP A 274 -9.36 -20.95 9.60
C ASP A 274 -8.03 -20.91 10.37
N VAL A 275 -6.99 -21.58 9.87
CA VAL A 275 -5.63 -21.52 10.46
C VAL A 275 -5.09 -20.10 10.48
N VAL A 276 -5.28 -19.37 9.38
CA VAL A 276 -4.79 -17.99 9.20
C VAL A 276 -5.64 -17.01 10.02
N ARG A 277 -6.95 -17.23 10.10
CA ARG A 277 -7.88 -16.44 10.93
C ARG A 277 -7.60 -16.59 12.43
N ARG A 278 -7.04 -17.71 12.88
CA ARG A 278 -6.68 -17.94 14.30
C ARG A 278 -5.45 -17.14 14.73
N ILE A 279 -4.63 -16.67 13.80
CA ILE A 279 -3.47 -15.81 14.10
C ILE A 279 -3.99 -14.43 14.49
N LYS A 280 -3.86 -14.07 15.76
CA LYS A 280 -4.30 -12.77 16.27
C LYS A 280 -3.20 -11.73 16.02
N ILE A 281 -3.54 -10.73 15.22
CA ILE A 281 -2.77 -9.49 15.11
C ILE A 281 -3.62 -8.39 15.74
N ASP A 282 -3.25 -8.00 16.96
CA ASP A 282 -4.02 -7.02 17.72
C ASP A 282 -3.77 -5.57 17.22
N HIS A 283 -2.74 -5.39 16.38
CA HIS A 283 -2.25 -4.08 15.95
C HIS A 283 -1.95 -4.05 14.46
N ASP A 284 -2.57 -3.09 13.77
CA ASP A 284 -2.34 -2.86 12.34
C ASP A 284 -1.10 -1.99 12.12
N ILE A 285 0.06 -2.57 12.43
CA ILE A 285 1.37 -1.92 12.27
C ILE A 285 1.91 -1.99 10.84
N SER A 286 1.19 -2.66 9.93
CA SER A 286 1.64 -2.91 8.55
C SER A 286 2.03 -1.63 7.81
N TYR A 287 1.28 -0.55 8.04
CA TYR A 287 1.56 0.78 7.48
C TYR A 287 2.85 1.38 8.04
N GLY A 288 3.05 1.33 9.36
CA GLY A 288 4.28 1.77 10.00
C GLY A 288 5.50 0.98 9.52
N VAL A 289 5.38 -0.35 9.38
CA VAL A 289 6.46 -1.20 8.87
C VAL A 289 6.84 -0.80 7.44
N TYR A 290 5.85 -0.47 6.62
CA TYR A 290 6.09 0.01 5.26
C TYR A 290 6.81 1.37 5.21
N LEU A 291 6.39 2.32 6.06
CA LEU A 291 6.98 3.66 6.11
C LEU A 291 8.40 3.67 6.66
N TRP A 292 8.64 2.93 7.74
CA TRP A 292 9.91 2.92 8.47
C TRP A 292 10.94 1.94 7.89
N GLY A 293 10.49 0.94 7.13
CA GLY A 293 11.37 -0.10 6.60
C GLY A 293 12.54 0.45 5.78
N PHE A 294 12.26 1.39 4.87
CA PHE A 294 13.30 1.93 3.99
C PHE A 294 14.33 2.81 4.74
N PRO A 295 13.94 3.80 5.56
CA PRO A 295 14.90 4.57 6.35
C PRO A 295 15.78 3.71 7.26
N VAL A 296 15.19 2.73 7.95
CA VAL A 296 15.92 1.81 8.82
C VAL A 296 16.93 1.00 8.03
N GLN A 297 16.51 0.44 6.89
CA GLN A 297 17.41 -0.31 6.01
C GLN A 297 18.52 0.53 5.43
N GLN A 298 18.25 1.79 5.08
CA GLN A 298 19.29 2.69 4.59
C GLN A 298 20.32 2.99 5.65
N ILE A 299 19.90 3.33 6.88
CA ILE A 299 20.84 3.55 7.98
C ILE A 299 21.72 2.31 8.17
N ILE A 300 21.13 1.12 8.19
CA ILE A 300 21.89 -0.13 8.38
C ILE A 300 22.87 -0.34 7.21
N SER A 301 22.41 -0.22 5.96
CA SER A 301 23.22 -0.55 4.78
C SER A 301 24.33 0.47 4.49
N GLN A 302 24.13 1.73 4.88
CA GLN A 302 25.13 2.80 4.66
C GLN A 302 26.21 2.83 5.76
N ASN A 303 25.87 2.41 6.98
CA ASN A 303 26.78 2.51 8.13
C ASN A 303 27.43 1.18 8.52
N PHE A 304 26.86 0.05 8.10
CA PHE A 304 27.34 -1.28 8.49
C PHE A 304 27.44 -2.21 7.29
N ASN A 305 28.56 -2.94 7.19
CA ASN A 305 28.78 -3.93 6.15
C ASN A 305 28.36 -5.34 6.62
N PHE A 306 27.06 -5.52 6.85
CA PHE A 306 26.52 -6.82 7.24
C PHE A 306 26.21 -7.70 6.03
N GLY A 307 26.34 -9.01 6.18
CA GLY A 307 25.82 -9.98 5.20
C GLY A 307 24.29 -9.97 5.14
N PHE A 308 23.74 -10.52 4.06
CA PHE A 308 22.30 -10.53 3.74
C PHE A 308 21.40 -10.90 4.93
N LEU A 309 21.65 -12.04 5.57
CA LEU A 309 20.76 -12.55 6.62
C LEU A 309 20.72 -11.62 7.84
N THR A 310 21.88 -11.10 8.27
CA THR A 310 21.99 -10.18 9.41
C THR A 310 21.35 -8.84 9.08
N ASN A 311 21.63 -8.25 7.91
CA ASN A 311 21.07 -6.98 7.49
C ASN A 311 19.53 -7.05 7.45
N VAL A 312 18.97 -8.06 6.77
CA VAL A 312 17.52 -8.23 6.64
C VAL A 312 16.85 -8.48 7.99
N THR A 313 17.41 -9.37 8.80
CA THR A 313 16.82 -9.71 10.11
C THR A 313 16.82 -8.50 11.04
N LEU A 314 17.95 -7.79 11.13
CA LEU A 314 18.04 -6.59 11.96
C LEU A 314 17.10 -5.49 11.47
N SER A 315 17.02 -5.30 10.15
CA SER A 315 16.12 -4.33 9.53
C SER A 315 14.66 -4.62 9.86
N ILE A 316 14.23 -5.88 9.75
CA ILE A 316 12.86 -6.30 10.11
C ILE A 316 12.61 -6.05 11.59
N VAL A 317 13.49 -6.51 12.47
CA VAL A 317 13.30 -6.39 13.93
C VAL A 317 13.21 -4.93 14.36
N LEU A 318 14.18 -4.09 13.95
CA LEU A 318 14.19 -2.68 14.31
C LEU A 318 12.98 -1.94 13.71
N THR A 319 12.63 -2.23 12.46
CA THR A 319 11.44 -1.64 11.82
C THR A 319 10.17 -2.03 12.55
N MET A 320 10.00 -3.29 12.96
CA MET A 320 8.82 -3.74 13.70
C MET A 320 8.68 -3.03 15.04
N VAL A 321 9.79 -2.83 15.76
CA VAL A 321 9.81 -2.08 17.03
C VAL A 321 9.42 -0.62 16.80
N ILE A 322 10.05 0.06 15.84
CA ILE A 322 9.77 1.47 15.53
C ILE A 322 8.33 1.64 15.02
N ALA A 323 7.86 0.77 14.14
CA ALA A 323 6.49 0.79 13.63
C ALA A 323 5.45 0.56 14.74
N PHE A 324 5.76 -0.30 15.71
CA PHE A 324 4.89 -0.51 16.87
C PHE A 324 4.83 0.71 17.78
N ILE A 325 5.98 1.35 18.04
CA ILE A 325 6.05 2.61 18.80
C ILE A 325 5.24 3.69 18.06
N SER A 326 5.50 3.90 16.77
CA SER A 326 4.74 4.81 15.91
C SER A 326 3.24 4.56 16.07
N TRP A 327 2.81 3.32 15.88
CA TRP A 327 1.41 2.93 15.97
C TRP A 327 0.74 3.34 17.29
N ILE A 328 1.41 3.12 18.43
CA ILE A 328 0.87 3.45 19.74
C ILE A 328 0.68 4.96 19.90
N PHE A 329 1.65 5.76 19.47
CA PHE A 329 1.69 7.19 19.75
C PHE A 329 1.05 8.06 18.67
N ILE A 330 0.97 7.58 17.43
CA ILE A 330 0.57 8.39 16.28
C ILE A 330 -0.66 7.81 15.58
N GLU A 331 -0.56 6.62 14.98
CA GLU A 331 -1.63 6.09 14.12
C GLU A 331 -2.87 5.66 14.93
N LYS A 332 -2.70 4.93 16.04
CA LYS A 332 -3.82 4.45 16.87
C LYS A 332 -4.61 5.62 17.49
N PRO A 333 -3.99 6.65 18.10
CA PRO A 333 -4.70 7.82 18.60
C PRO A 333 -5.45 8.56 17.50
N ALA A 334 -4.80 8.80 16.35
CA ALA A 334 -5.41 9.45 15.19
C ALA A 334 -6.67 8.72 14.70
N MET A 335 -6.59 7.38 14.53
CA MET A 335 -7.72 6.58 14.10
C MET A 335 -8.85 6.53 15.15
N ASN A 336 -8.51 6.53 16.44
CA ASN A 336 -9.50 6.57 17.51
C ASN A 336 -10.21 7.93 17.62
N PHE A 337 -9.50 9.03 17.35
CA PHE A 337 -10.08 10.36 17.27
C PHE A 337 -11.18 10.43 16.20
N VAL A 338 -10.91 9.90 14.99
CA VAL A 338 -11.91 9.85 13.92
C VAL A 338 -13.13 9.01 14.28
N LYS A 339 -12.93 7.87 14.96
CA LYS A 339 -14.06 7.03 15.43
C LYS A 339 -14.97 7.81 16.39
N LYS A 340 -14.40 8.60 17.31
CA LYS A 340 -15.17 9.43 18.25
C LYS A 340 -15.98 10.51 17.53
N ILE A 341 -15.36 11.26 16.61
CA ILE A 341 -16.06 12.29 15.82
C ILE A 341 -17.18 11.68 14.99
N SER A 342 -16.91 10.55 14.32
CA SER A 342 -17.91 9.88 13.48
C SER A 342 -19.10 9.36 14.27
N ALA A 343 -18.89 8.93 15.51
CA ALA A 343 -19.96 8.48 16.41
C ALA A 343 -20.82 9.65 16.89
N GLN A 344 -20.20 10.78 17.27
CA GLN A 344 -20.90 11.99 17.73
C GLN A 344 -21.72 12.67 16.62
N GLY A 345 -21.25 12.65 15.37
CA GLY A 345 -22.02 13.18 14.24
C GLY A 345 -23.27 12.36 13.89
N SER A 346 -23.31 11.06 14.26
CA SER A 346 -24.46 10.20 13.99
C SER A 346 -25.62 10.35 14.99
N THR A 347 -25.35 10.93 16.17
CA THR A 347 -26.36 11.20 17.21
C THR A 347 -27.03 12.58 17.09
N GLN A 348 -26.59 13.45 16.18
CA GLN A 348 -27.11 14.82 16.02
C GLN A 348 -28.06 15.03 14.82
N SER A 349 -28.74 13.98 14.31
CA SER A 349 -29.84 14.17 13.36
C SER A 349 -31.21 14.00 14.03
N PRO A 350 -31.72 14.95 14.84
CA PRO A 350 -33.15 15.02 15.07
C PRO A 350 -33.79 15.61 13.81
N ILE A 351 -34.54 14.78 13.10
CA ILE A 351 -35.55 15.24 12.15
C ILE A 351 -36.47 16.16 12.93
N LYS A 352 -36.34 17.49 12.74
CA LYS A 352 -37.43 18.40 13.06
C LYS A 352 -38.50 18.18 12.00
N SER A 353 -39.44 17.28 12.30
CA SER A 353 -40.75 17.26 11.66
C SER A 353 -41.43 18.58 12.00
N ILE A 354 -41.29 19.57 11.13
CA ILE A 354 -42.15 20.74 11.17
C ILE A 354 -43.48 20.29 10.56
N HIS A 355 -44.37 19.82 11.43
CA HIS A 355 -45.79 19.90 11.17
C HIS A 355 -46.18 21.38 11.23
N LYS A 356 -46.67 21.89 10.10
CA LYS A 356 -47.77 22.86 10.08
C LYS A 356 -48.58 22.64 8.81
#